data_AF-A0A857GNF2-F1
#
_entry.id   AF-A0A857GNF2-F1
#
_cell.length_a   1.000
_cell.length_b   1.000
_cell.length_c   1.000
_cell.angle_alpha   90.00
_cell.angle_beta   90.00
_cell.angle_gamma   90.00
#
_symmetry.space_group_name_H-M   'P 1'
#
loop_
_entity.id
_entity.type
_entity.pdbx_description
1 polymer ?
#
loop_
_entity_poly.entity_id
_entity_poly.type
_entity_poly.pdbx_seq_one_letter_code
_entity_poly.pdbx_strand_id
1 'polypeptide(L)' 'MKWRLKDKANDRCIVSDCGQYQISKFTCGGVDLFIVYHQGSEIGDAQNGNQARRIAEKHKQGAV' A
#
# COMPACT_ATOMS: atom_id res chain seq x y z
N MET A 1 24.73 -7.47 -14.77
CA MET A 1 23.76 -7.12 -13.71
C MET A 1 22.83 -8.29 -13.49
N LYS A 2 22.90 -8.94 -12.32
CA LYS A 2 21.93 -9.98 -11.93
C LYS A 2 20.69 -9.24 -11.44
N TRP A 3 19.60 -9.24 -12.22
CA TRP A 3 18.30 -8.81 -11.74
C TRP A 3 17.98 -9.69 -10.53
N ARG A 4 18.05 -9.13 -9.32
CA ARG A 4 17.69 -9.87 -8.10
C ARG A 4 16.26 -10.35 -8.32
N LEU A 5 16.02 -11.64 -8.08
CA LEU A 5 14.69 -12.24 -8.13
C LEU A 5 13.71 -11.26 -7.48
N LYS A 6 12.69 -10.85 -8.24
CA LYS A 6 11.59 -10.00 -7.80
C LYS A 6 11.15 -10.48 -6.43
N ASP A 7 11.37 -9.67 -5.41
CA ASP A 7 11.14 -10.07 -4.02
C ASP A 7 9.67 -10.50 -3.90
N LYS A 8 9.40 -11.77 -3.57
CA LYS A 8 8.03 -12.28 -3.44
C LYS A 8 7.24 -11.52 -2.36
N ALA A 9 7.92 -10.78 -1.48
CA ALA A 9 7.30 -9.87 -0.53
C ALA A 9 6.71 -8.60 -1.19
N ASN A 10 7.27 -8.14 -2.31
CA ASN A 10 6.87 -6.90 -3.00
C ASN A 10 5.68 -7.06 -3.95
N ASP A 11 5.25 -8.30 -4.19
CA ASP A 11 4.10 -8.60 -5.05
C ASP A 11 2.79 -8.74 -4.23
N ARG A 12 2.76 -8.26 -2.98
CA ARG A 12 1.57 -8.31 -2.12
C ARG A 12 0.78 -7.00 -2.21
N CYS A 13 -0.30 -7.07 -2.96
CA CYS A 13 -1.36 -6.06 -2.98
C CYS A 13 -2.50 -6.51 -2.06
N ILE A 14 -2.79 -5.73 -1.02
CA ILE A 14 -3.97 -5.91 -0.17
C ILE A 14 -5.07 -5.01 -0.71
N VAL A 15 -6.17 -5.60 -1.17
CA VAL A 15 -7.37 -4.85 -1.56
C VAL A 15 -8.30 -4.78 -0.35
N SER A 16 -8.87 -3.62 -0.08
CA SER A 16 -9.83 -3.45 1.01
C SER A 16 -11.12 -4.25 0.76
N ASP A 17 -11.85 -4.55 1.82
CA ASP A 17 -13.11 -5.31 1.73
C ASP A 17 -14.17 -4.60 0.85
N CYS A 18 -14.10 -3.28 0.72
CA CYS A 18 -14.96 -2.50 -0.17
C CYS A 18 -14.48 -2.45 -1.63
N GLY A 19 -13.35 -3.08 -1.97
CA GLY A 19 -12.80 -3.15 -3.33
C GLY A 19 -12.26 -1.82 -3.89
N GLN A 20 -12.36 -0.72 -3.14
CA GLN A 20 -12.01 0.63 -3.61
C GLN A 20 -10.60 1.08 -3.24
N TYR A 21 -10.04 0.53 -2.16
CA TYR A 21 -8.72 0.90 -1.68
C TYR A 21 -7.74 -0.23 -1.92
N GLN A 22 -6.54 0.12 -2.38
CA GLN A 22 -5.48 -0.81 -2.68
C GLN A 22 -4.24 -0.42 -1.87
N ILE A 23 -3.69 -1.35 -1.11
CA ILE A 23 -2.46 -1.15 -0.34
C ILE A 23 -1.39 -2.04 -0.94
N SER A 24 -0.41 -1.42 -1.59
CA SER A 24 0.75 -2.11 -2.17
C SER A 24 1.89 -2.12 -1.17
N LYS A 25 2.40 -3.31 -0.83
CA LYS A 25 3.59 -3.47 0.02
C LYS A 25 4.83 -3.63 -0.84
N PHE A 26 5.90 -2.89 -0.51
CA PHE A 26 7.21 -3.06 -1.12
C PHE A 26 8.32 -2.91 -0.07
N THR A 27 9.29 -3.80 -0.13
CA THR A 27 10.51 -3.83 0.66
C THR A 27 11.62 -3.23 -0.18
N CYS A 28 12.21 -2.14 0.31
CA CYS A 28 13.36 -1.47 -0.32
C CYS A 28 14.51 -1.44 0.69
N GLY A 29 15.64 -2.09 0.36
CA GLY A 29 16.82 -2.09 1.23
C GLY A 29 16.59 -2.71 2.63
N GLY A 30 15.60 -3.60 2.78
CA GLY A 30 15.22 -4.19 4.07
C GLY A 30 14.17 -3.39 4.85
N VAL A 31 13.72 -2.24 4.32
CA VAL A 31 12.63 -1.44 4.89
C VAL A 31 11.33 -1.75 4.17
N ASP A 32 10.29 -2.10 4.93
CA ASP A 32 8.94 -2.26 4.42
C ASP A 32 8.26 -0.90 4.28
N LEU A 33 7.70 -0.66 3.09
CA LEU A 33 6.97 0.53 2.70
C LEU A 33 5.62 0.10 2.14
N PHE A 34 4.60 0.92 2.39
CA PHE A 34 3.22 0.68 2.00
C PHE A 34 2.69 1.92 1.30
N ILE A 35 2.15 1.78 0.09
CA ILE A 35 1.45 2.87 -0.60
C ILE A 35 -0.02 2.52 -0.69
N VAL A 36 -0.87 3.51 -0.43
CA VAL A 36 -2.32 3.42 -0.46
C VAL A 36 -2.83 4.13 -1.70
N TYR A 37 -3.64 3.42 -2.48
CA TYR A 37 -4.31 3.94 -3.66
C TYR A 37 -5.83 3.89 -3.47
N HIS A 38 -6.52 4.86 -4.09
CA HIS A 38 -7.97 4.90 -4.24
C HIS A 38 -8.30 5.28 -5.68
N GLN A 39 -9.10 4.47 -6.37
CA GLN A 39 -9.48 4.70 -7.78
C GLN A 39 -8.28 4.96 -8.74
N GLY A 40 -7.14 4.31 -8.49
CA GLY A 40 -5.93 4.48 -9.29
C GLY A 40 -5.07 5.71 -8.95
N SER A 41 -5.49 6.53 -7.98
CA SER A 41 -4.70 7.65 -7.46
C SER A 41 -4.04 7.29 -6.12
N GLU A 42 -2.79 7.68 -5.94
CA GLU A 42 -2.10 7.56 -4.66
C GLU A 42 -2.68 8.56 -3.65
N ILE A 43 -3.07 8.08 -2.48
CA ILE A 43 -3.63 8.90 -1.39
C ILE A 43 -2.70 8.98 -0.18
N GLY A 44 -1.63 8.19 -0.15
CA GLY A 44 -0.56 8.33 0.85
C GLY A 44 0.30 7.08 1.01
N ASP A 45 1.40 7.26 1.74
CA ASP A 45 2.37 6.22 2.09
C ASP A 45 2.44 5.94 3.60
N ALA A 46 2.99 4.78 3.96
CA ALA A 46 3.12 4.35 5.34
C ALA A 46 4.30 3.37 5.52
N GLN A 47 4.79 3.26 6.75
CA GLN A 47 5.88 2.34 7.12
C GLN A 47 5.37 1.00 7.66
N ASN A 48 4.07 0.87 7.89
CA ASN A 48 3.44 -0.39 8.29
C ASN A 48 1.98 -0.48 7.81
N GLY A 49 1.46 -1.71 7.74
CA GLY A 49 0.11 -1.97 7.25
C GLY A 49 -1.02 -1.35 8.10
N ASN A 50 -0.81 -1.15 9.40
CA ASN A 50 -1.81 -0.51 10.27
C ASN A 50 -1.96 0.98 9.95
N GLN A 51 -0.85 1.67 9.71
CA GLN A 51 -0.84 3.07 9.26
C GLN A 51 -1.50 3.19 7.89
N ALA A 52 -1.17 2.31 6.94
CA ALA A 52 -1.79 2.29 5.61
C ALA A 52 -3.32 2.15 5.69
N ARG A 53 -3.84 1.27 6.56
CA ARG A 53 -5.29 1.15 6.78
C ARG A 53 -5.90 2.42 7.37
N ARG A 54 -5.22 3.08 8.32
CA ARG A 54 -5.69 4.36 8.88
C ARG A 54 -5.77 5.46 7.83
N ILE A 55 -4.86 5.50 6.86
CA ILE A 55 -4.90 6.45 5.74
C ILE A 55 -6.14 6.20 4.88
N ALA A 56 -6.40 4.94 4.52
CA ALA A 56 -7.60 4.56 3.75
C ALA A 56 -8.90 4.93 4.50
N GLU A 57 -8.99 4.62 5.80
CA GLU A 57 -10.18 4.95 6.62
C GLU A 57 -10.35 6.46 6.81
N LYS A 58 -9.27 7.21 7.02
CA LYS A 58 -9.33 8.68 7.13
C LYS A 58 -9.78 9.31 5.83
N HIS A 59 -9.26 8.85 4.70
CA HIS A 59 -9.69 9.30 3.37
C HIS A 59 -11.18 9.02 3.15
N LYS A 60 -11.66 7.83 3.52
CA LYS A 60 -13.08 7.48 3.46
C LYS A 60 -13.97 8.42 4.30
N GLN A 61 -13.50 8.84 5.47
CA GLN A 61 -14.23 9.76 6.36
C GLN A 61 -14.17 11.22 5.91
N GLY A 62 -13.11 11.64 5.22
CA GLY A 62 -12.90 13.01 4.74
C GLY A 62 -13.41 13.29 3.32
N ALA A 63 -13.86 12.27 2.59
CA ALA A 63 -14.42 12.40 1.24
C ALA A 63 -15.91 12.83 1.22
N VAL A 64 -16.35 13.59 2.24
CA VAL A 64 -17.70 14.18 2.34
C VAL A 64 -17.65 15.66 2.00
#